data_AF-A0A550C048-F1
#
_entry.id   AF-A0A550C048-F1
#
_cell.length_a   1.000
_cell.length_b   1.000
_cell.length_c   1.000
_cell.angle_alpha   90.00
_cell.angle_beta   90.00
_cell.angle_gamma   90.00
#
_symmetry.space_group_name_H-M   'P 1'
#
loop_
_entity.id
_entity.type
_entity.pdbx_description
1 polymer ?
#
loop_
_entity_poly.entity_id
_entity_poly.type
_entity_poly.pdbx_seq_one_letter_code
_entity_poly.pdbx_strand_id
1 'polypeptide(L)'
;MSFIVNATVLELYEKFKGWKRIGDKDVTEMMKYLIDRGFYGQGGGKHFQGSVTHTTDADTKTILDGLGHVFFFIVQAAAKVTNGRFGGKEQTARLETRYESRTCVGVGDVTPCFIDGWSTLLKKAGHATKGGGVSDMKITDSSGCTHWMSEVGVIIRYQRESSEEAKRSGKHTNLPTQNIQSISSVASHIFHNDKTRDVVPSIFIEDTLAHIAIHSRSSSVISAALDVNNNPTEFIQATLFVTHASRQQFGFNPNICRVVDSKGDLQYQYWVPLLCNPKRFVLYQTVTTLFHHAVSPNLYAKDMCVYRVRPAKTWRDGTSIDQDAPAEVLRDFAQCRTIASDADLQERVRAAMMAAAVTEEEQQIVEEGLLSITVDAAAGAGEVNRKMDAGPTSKYVRERSICVYREGCQDLYNFKIEHPAVYFYGLANVSERACFLSPCTLAEADVHHPVLLILWRAGWLHGDGSPGNFLMELLKVDESAFLNLADDYVVKITDLEMSSTYSEKGPWHGFHVLTIHIGHARLRRHRNHCWKAPLPS
;
A
#
# COMPACT_ATOMS: atom_id res chain seq x y z
N MET A 1 16.31 0.39 2.29
CA MET A 1 16.60 -0.32 3.55
C MET A 1 15.39 -1.16 3.88
N SER A 2 15.57 -2.46 4.12
CA SER A 2 14.52 -3.34 4.64
C SER A 2 14.52 -3.30 6.16
N PHE A 3 13.39 -2.99 6.78
CA PHE A 3 13.23 -3.03 8.23
C PHE A 3 12.82 -4.44 8.63
N ILE A 4 13.82 -5.31 8.77
CA ILE A 4 13.63 -6.71 9.20
C ILE A 4 13.79 -6.78 10.71
N VAL A 5 12.75 -7.23 11.39
CA VAL A 5 12.77 -7.52 12.83
C VAL A 5 12.79 -9.04 13.00
N ASN A 6 13.83 -9.57 13.64
CA ASN A 6 13.88 -10.99 13.97
C ASN A 6 13.05 -11.26 15.22
N ALA A 7 12.26 -12.33 15.20
CA ALA A 7 11.43 -12.77 16.32
C ALA A 7 11.54 -14.29 16.49
N THR A 8 11.17 -14.79 17.66
CA THR A 8 10.88 -16.22 17.80
C THR A 8 9.59 -16.56 17.06
N VAL A 9 9.40 -17.84 16.72
CA VAL A 9 8.14 -18.29 16.10
C VAL A 9 6.95 -18.03 17.03
N LEU A 10 7.13 -18.17 18.35
CA LEU A 10 6.09 -17.94 19.34
C LEU A 10 5.68 -16.45 19.39
N GLU A 11 6.65 -15.55 19.44
CA GLU A 11 6.42 -14.09 19.38
C GLU A 11 5.69 -13.68 18.10
N LEU A 12 5.95 -14.38 16.99
CA LEU A 12 5.24 -14.13 15.73
C LEU A 12 3.77 -14.55 15.83
N TYR A 13 3.46 -15.70 16.45
CA TYR A 13 2.07 -16.11 16.67
C TYR A 13 1.28 -15.17 17.57
N GLU A 14 1.93 -14.59 18.59
CA GLU A 14 1.30 -13.58 19.46
C GLU A 14 0.89 -12.33 18.68
N LYS A 15 1.60 -12.00 17.58
CA LYS A 15 1.23 -10.89 16.69
C LYS A 15 0.02 -11.22 15.80
N PHE A 16 -0.30 -12.51 15.57
CA PHE A 16 -1.50 -12.93 14.84
C PHE A 16 -2.75 -12.91 15.75
N LYS A 17 -3.25 -11.71 16.06
CA LYS A 17 -4.54 -11.39 16.74
C LYS A 17 -5.35 -12.62 17.21
N GLY A 18 -4.96 -13.22 18.34
CA GLY A 18 -5.71 -14.28 19.01
C GLY A 18 -5.61 -15.68 18.39
N TRP A 19 -4.63 -15.96 17.52
CA TRP A 19 -4.34 -17.32 17.07
C TRP A 19 -3.94 -18.18 18.27
N LYS A 20 -4.55 -19.37 18.38
CA LYS A 20 -4.24 -20.32 19.45
C LYS A 20 -3.64 -21.57 18.84
N ARG A 21 -2.43 -21.87 19.28
CA ARG A 21 -1.72 -23.09 18.91
C ARG A 21 -2.51 -24.32 19.36
N ILE A 22 -2.37 -25.39 18.60
CA ILE A 22 -2.86 -26.70 19.04
C ILE A 22 -1.93 -27.24 20.14
N GLY A 23 -2.47 -28.02 21.09
CA GLY A 23 -1.69 -28.53 22.22
C GLY A 23 -0.70 -29.63 21.81
N ASP A 24 0.40 -29.75 22.53
CA ASP A 24 1.50 -30.69 22.20
C ASP A 24 1.05 -32.15 22.14
N LYS A 25 0.06 -32.53 22.95
CA LYS A 25 -0.54 -33.86 22.93
C LYS A 25 -1.19 -34.16 21.58
N ASP A 26 -2.01 -33.25 21.08
CA ASP A 26 -2.68 -33.42 19.79
C ASP A 26 -1.64 -33.44 18.65
N VAL A 27 -0.60 -32.59 18.72
CA VAL A 27 0.49 -32.62 17.72
C VAL A 27 1.21 -33.97 17.73
N THR A 28 1.47 -34.54 18.90
CA THR A 28 2.11 -35.85 19.02
C THR A 28 1.26 -36.95 18.38
N GLU A 29 -0.06 -36.93 18.61
CA GLU A 29 -1.00 -37.86 17.99
C GLU A 29 -1.09 -37.66 16.46
N MET A 30 -1.02 -36.41 15.98
CA MET A 30 -0.95 -36.11 14.54
C MET A 30 0.34 -36.63 13.91
N MET A 31 1.48 -36.45 14.57
CA MET A 31 2.77 -36.97 14.10
C MET A 31 2.74 -38.49 14.01
N LYS A 32 2.18 -39.17 15.00
CA LYS A 32 1.97 -40.63 14.95
C LYS A 32 1.13 -41.03 13.74
N TYR A 33 0.03 -40.33 13.48
CA TYR A 33 -0.81 -40.59 12.30
C TYR A 33 -0.04 -40.44 10.97
N LEU A 34 0.80 -39.41 10.85
CA LEU A 34 1.61 -39.16 9.65
C LEU A 34 2.67 -40.25 9.45
N ILE A 35 3.32 -40.70 10.54
CA ILE A 35 4.32 -41.77 10.52
C ILE A 35 3.70 -43.11 10.17
N ASP A 36 2.59 -43.48 10.83
CA ASP A 36 1.89 -44.77 10.62
C ASP A 36 1.41 -44.94 9.17
N ARG A 37 1.16 -43.81 8.48
CA ARG A 37 0.73 -43.78 7.08
C ARG A 37 1.89 -43.63 6.08
N GLY A 38 3.13 -43.53 6.56
CA GLY A 38 4.32 -43.37 5.71
C GLY A 38 4.45 -41.99 5.05
N PHE A 39 3.66 -41.01 5.48
CA PHE A 39 3.77 -39.61 5.01
C PHE A 39 4.89 -38.85 5.72
N TYR A 40 5.37 -39.42 6.83
CA TYR A 40 6.61 -39.06 7.49
C TYR A 40 7.44 -40.33 7.64
N GLY A 41 8.70 -40.33 7.22
CA GLY A 41 9.54 -41.54 7.18
C GLY A 41 9.75 -42.21 8.54
N GLN A 42 9.94 -43.54 8.58
CA GLN A 42 10.19 -44.31 9.81
C GLN A 42 11.48 -43.90 10.54
N GLY A 43 12.41 -43.21 9.87
CA GLY A 43 13.63 -42.64 10.46
C GLY A 43 13.45 -41.26 11.14
N GLY A 44 12.21 -40.79 11.31
CA GLY A 44 11.93 -39.41 11.70
C GLY A 44 12.21 -38.43 10.55
N GLY A 45 12.34 -37.13 10.85
CA GLY A 45 12.49 -36.05 9.88
C GLY A 45 13.67 -36.12 8.90
N LYS A 46 14.42 -37.21 8.78
CA LYS A 46 15.56 -37.32 7.84
C LYS A 46 15.17 -37.43 6.35
N HIS A 47 13.89 -37.26 6.01
CA HIS A 47 13.33 -37.51 4.68
C HIS A 47 12.37 -36.43 4.15
N PHE A 48 12.38 -35.19 4.68
CA PHE A 48 11.60 -34.11 4.05
C PHE A 48 12.10 -33.81 2.64
N GLN A 49 11.16 -33.50 1.74
CA GLN A 49 11.46 -33.15 0.34
C GLN A 49 12.27 -31.84 0.30
N GLY A 50 13.54 -31.94 -0.09
CA GLY A 50 14.50 -30.82 -0.01
C GLY A 50 15.68 -31.09 0.93
N SER A 51 15.62 -32.11 1.79
CA SER A 51 16.80 -32.55 2.54
C SER A 51 17.88 -33.08 1.59
N VAL A 52 19.16 -32.82 1.89
CA VAL A 52 20.32 -33.41 1.17
C VAL A 52 20.29 -34.95 1.15
N THR A 53 19.57 -35.57 2.09
CA THR A 53 19.36 -37.02 2.17
C THR A 53 18.10 -37.51 1.43
N HIS A 54 17.23 -36.61 0.98
CA HIS A 54 16.02 -36.90 0.22
C HIS A 54 16.29 -36.63 -1.27
N THR A 55 16.76 -37.67 -1.97
CA THR A 55 16.92 -37.71 -3.44
C THR A 55 17.56 -36.45 -4.04
N THR A 56 18.89 -36.40 -4.10
CA THR A 56 19.67 -35.29 -4.66
C THR A 56 19.26 -34.88 -6.09
N ASP A 57 18.60 -35.76 -6.82
CA ASP A 57 18.29 -35.60 -8.25
C ASP A 57 16.85 -35.10 -8.52
N ALA A 58 16.02 -34.95 -7.49
CA ALA A 58 14.65 -34.44 -7.68
C ALA A 58 14.69 -32.94 -8.05
N ASP A 59 13.94 -32.55 -9.08
CA ASP A 59 13.80 -31.13 -9.44
C ASP A 59 12.93 -30.37 -8.42
N THR A 60 13.03 -29.04 -8.41
CA THR A 60 12.31 -28.15 -7.48
C THR A 60 10.80 -28.30 -7.52
N LYS A 61 10.22 -28.56 -8.70
CA LYS A 61 8.77 -28.72 -8.86
C LYS A 61 8.31 -30.02 -8.18
N THR A 62 9.05 -31.11 -8.39
CA THR A 62 8.77 -32.40 -7.74
C THR A 62 8.80 -32.28 -6.20
N ILE A 63 9.76 -31.52 -5.67
CA ILE A 63 9.85 -31.22 -4.23
C ILE A 63 8.60 -30.47 -3.74
N LEU A 64 8.18 -29.43 -4.45
CA LEU A 64 7.01 -28.61 -4.11
C LEU A 64 5.67 -29.36 -4.22
N ASP A 65 5.54 -30.24 -5.22
CA ASP A 65 4.36 -31.09 -5.35
C ASP A 65 4.25 -32.02 -4.13
N GLY A 66 5.38 -32.63 -3.75
CA GLY A 66 5.50 -33.39 -2.53
C GLY A 66 5.14 -32.59 -1.26
N LEU A 67 5.62 -31.36 -1.14
CA LEU A 67 5.29 -30.47 -0.03
C LEU A 67 3.77 -30.24 0.07
N GLY A 68 3.10 -30.08 -1.06
CA GLY A 68 1.64 -30.02 -1.14
C GLY A 68 0.96 -31.27 -0.57
N HIS A 69 1.50 -32.46 -0.84
CA HIS A 69 1.00 -33.70 -0.24
C HIS A 69 1.19 -33.73 1.29
N VAL A 70 2.34 -33.31 1.80
CA VAL A 70 2.59 -33.24 3.24
C VAL A 70 1.58 -32.32 3.92
N PHE A 71 1.36 -31.12 3.38
CA PHE A 71 0.36 -30.18 3.90
C PHE A 71 -1.05 -30.78 3.94
N PHE A 72 -1.46 -31.45 2.86
CA PHE A 72 -2.74 -32.12 2.79
C PHE A 72 -2.92 -33.16 3.91
N PHE A 73 -1.89 -33.98 4.16
CA PHE A 73 -1.96 -35.01 5.21
C PHE A 73 -1.89 -34.45 6.62
N ILE A 74 -1.17 -33.34 6.86
CA ILE A 74 -1.20 -32.63 8.15
C ILE A 74 -2.63 -32.19 8.48
N VAL A 75 -3.33 -31.59 7.50
CA VAL A 75 -4.70 -31.14 7.66
C VAL A 75 -5.66 -32.32 7.92
N GLN A 76 -5.48 -33.45 7.23
CA GLN A 76 -6.25 -34.66 7.52
C GLN A 76 -5.99 -35.23 8.91
N ALA A 77 -4.71 -35.25 9.34
CA ALA A 77 -4.32 -35.72 10.67
C ALA A 77 -4.99 -34.86 11.74
N ALA A 78 -4.96 -33.53 11.57
CA ALA A 78 -5.57 -32.58 12.48
C ALA A 78 -7.08 -32.79 12.59
N ALA A 79 -7.77 -32.95 11.46
CA ALA A 79 -9.19 -33.24 11.42
C ALA A 79 -9.55 -34.51 12.21
N LYS A 80 -8.73 -35.55 12.11
CA LYS A 80 -8.94 -36.83 12.81
C LYS A 80 -8.66 -36.73 14.31
N VAL A 81 -7.51 -36.17 14.69
CA VAL A 81 -7.03 -36.14 16.08
C VAL A 81 -7.84 -35.18 16.93
N THR A 82 -8.26 -34.05 16.36
CA THR A 82 -8.96 -33.01 17.11
C THR A 82 -10.48 -33.15 17.11
N ASN A 83 -10.99 -34.35 16.80
CA ASN A 83 -12.43 -34.63 16.68
C ASN A 83 -13.16 -33.63 15.75
N GLY A 84 -12.52 -33.26 14.64
CA GLY A 84 -13.09 -32.36 13.64
C GLY A 84 -12.87 -30.87 13.86
N ARG A 85 -12.25 -30.42 14.96
CA ARG A 85 -11.94 -28.99 15.21
C ARG A 85 -11.09 -28.34 14.11
N PHE A 86 -10.23 -29.11 13.47
CA PHE A 86 -9.44 -28.70 12.30
C PHE A 86 -9.87 -29.45 11.02
N GLY A 87 -11.14 -29.85 10.96
CA GLY A 87 -11.69 -30.60 9.83
C GLY A 87 -12.57 -29.76 8.93
N GLY A 88 -12.53 -30.05 7.62
CA GLY A 88 -13.53 -29.69 6.60
C GLY A 88 -14.17 -28.30 6.70
N LYS A 89 -15.21 -28.17 7.53
CA LYS A 89 -16.01 -26.94 7.69
C LYS A 89 -15.31 -25.85 8.50
N GLU A 90 -14.36 -26.22 9.36
CA GLU A 90 -13.60 -25.27 10.19
C GLU A 90 -12.40 -24.67 9.43
N GLN A 91 -12.05 -25.24 8.27
CA GLN A 91 -11.05 -24.65 7.40
C GLN A 91 -11.54 -23.29 6.89
N THR A 92 -10.63 -22.32 6.86
CA THR A 92 -10.89 -20.98 6.34
C THR A 92 -10.19 -20.76 5.00
N ALA A 93 -9.17 -21.59 4.69
CA ALA A 93 -8.40 -21.52 3.47
C ALA A 93 -7.91 -22.90 3.02
N ARG A 94 -7.66 -23.07 1.72
CA ARG A 94 -7.03 -24.24 1.11
C ARG A 94 -5.62 -23.90 0.69
N LEU A 95 -4.66 -24.75 1.03
CA LEU A 95 -3.27 -24.55 0.67
C LEU A 95 -2.98 -25.16 -0.71
N GLU A 96 -2.34 -24.38 -1.57
CA GLU A 96 -1.95 -24.75 -2.92
C GLU A 96 -0.43 -24.58 -3.07
N THR A 97 0.25 -25.58 -3.63
CA THR A 97 1.65 -25.48 -4.07
C THR A 97 1.69 -25.52 -5.59
N ARG A 98 2.31 -24.51 -6.18
CA ARG A 98 2.34 -24.25 -7.63
C ARG A 98 3.67 -23.56 -7.98
N TYR A 99 4.63 -24.34 -8.46
CA TYR A 99 5.96 -23.86 -8.82
C TYR A 99 5.92 -22.70 -9.83
N GLU A 100 6.71 -21.65 -9.55
CA GLU A 100 6.93 -20.48 -10.43
C GLU A 100 5.65 -19.75 -10.87
N SER A 101 4.68 -19.66 -9.98
CA SER A 101 3.49 -18.85 -10.22
C SER A 101 3.82 -17.36 -10.20
N ARG A 102 3.16 -16.58 -11.07
CA ARG A 102 3.46 -15.16 -11.31
C ARG A 102 2.34 -14.26 -10.80
N THR A 103 2.69 -13.17 -10.13
CA THR A 103 1.76 -12.12 -9.68
C THR A 103 1.49 -11.09 -10.78
N CYS A 104 0.39 -10.33 -10.65
CA CYS A 104 0.05 -9.19 -11.52
C CYS A 104 0.00 -9.53 -13.01
N VAL A 105 -0.43 -10.74 -13.35
CA VAL A 105 -0.46 -11.19 -14.76
C VAL A 105 -1.54 -10.44 -15.53
N GLY A 106 -1.18 -9.98 -16.73
CA GLY A 106 -2.07 -9.19 -17.59
C GLY A 106 -2.08 -7.69 -17.30
N VAL A 107 -1.24 -7.21 -16.37
CA VAL A 107 -1.06 -5.78 -16.10
C VAL A 107 0.16 -5.27 -16.88
N GLY A 108 -0.05 -4.30 -17.78
CA GLY A 108 1.01 -3.68 -18.57
C GLY A 108 2.04 -2.95 -17.69
N ASP A 109 3.31 -2.96 -18.11
CA ASP A 109 4.43 -2.27 -17.44
C ASP A 109 4.71 -2.68 -15.99
N VAL A 110 4.21 -3.84 -15.55
CA VAL A 110 4.47 -4.40 -14.22
C VAL A 110 5.37 -5.63 -14.32
N THR A 111 6.51 -5.60 -13.63
CA THR A 111 7.38 -6.77 -13.51
C THR A 111 6.74 -7.78 -12.56
N PRO A 112 6.37 -8.99 -13.03
CA PRO A 112 5.76 -10.00 -12.16
C PRO A 112 6.76 -10.50 -11.11
N CYS A 113 6.27 -10.75 -9.90
CA CYS A 113 7.01 -11.48 -8.86
C CYS A 113 6.59 -12.94 -8.82
N PHE A 114 7.51 -13.83 -8.42
CA PHE A 114 7.32 -15.28 -8.37
C PHE A 114 6.95 -15.78 -6.97
N ILE A 115 6.05 -16.75 -6.91
CA ILE A 115 5.65 -17.51 -5.71
C ILE A 115 5.49 -18.99 -6.05
N ASP A 116 5.61 -19.86 -5.05
CA ASP A 116 5.51 -21.32 -5.23
C ASP A 116 4.33 -21.96 -4.50
N GLY A 117 3.56 -21.15 -3.80
CA GLY A 117 2.34 -21.58 -3.16
C GLY A 117 1.63 -20.44 -2.46
N TRP A 118 0.40 -20.70 -2.08
CA TRP A 118 -0.42 -19.78 -1.30
C TRP A 118 -1.59 -20.52 -0.67
N SER A 119 -2.19 -19.93 0.37
CA SER A 119 -3.52 -20.35 0.78
C SER A 119 -4.60 -19.54 0.08
N THR A 120 -5.61 -20.20 -0.48
CA THR A 120 -6.80 -19.57 -1.06
C THR A 120 -7.94 -19.61 -0.04
N LEU A 121 -8.47 -18.43 0.30
CA LEU A 121 -9.58 -18.29 1.23
C LEU A 121 -10.84 -18.99 0.68
N LEU A 122 -11.50 -19.74 1.55
CA LEU A 122 -12.76 -20.43 1.24
C LEU A 122 -13.92 -19.43 1.15
N LYS A 123 -13.90 -18.40 2.02
CA LYS A 123 -14.80 -17.26 1.88
C LYS A 123 -14.28 -16.33 0.79
N LYS A 124 -14.87 -16.45 -0.40
CA LYS A 124 -14.56 -15.69 -1.60
C LYS A 124 -14.73 -14.18 -1.40
N ALA A 125 -13.89 -13.41 -2.08
CA ALA A 125 -13.96 -11.95 -2.06
C ALA A 125 -14.96 -11.43 -3.10
N GLY A 126 -15.36 -10.16 -2.98
CA GLY A 126 -16.04 -9.47 -4.07
C GLY A 126 -15.07 -9.26 -5.23
N HIS A 127 -15.54 -9.57 -6.44
CA HIS A 127 -14.81 -9.43 -7.70
C HIS A 127 -15.68 -8.71 -8.72
N ALA A 128 -15.03 -7.95 -9.60
CA ALA A 128 -15.72 -7.28 -10.69
C ALA A 128 -16.38 -8.34 -11.60
N THR A 129 -17.65 -8.13 -11.92
CA THR A 129 -18.39 -8.95 -12.90
C THR A 129 -18.34 -8.32 -14.29
N LYS A 130 -18.01 -7.03 -14.37
CA LYS A 130 -17.72 -6.28 -15.60
C LYS A 130 -16.36 -5.61 -15.45
N GLY A 131 -15.70 -5.33 -16.57
CA GLY A 131 -14.45 -4.59 -16.55
C GLY A 131 -14.70 -3.14 -16.11
N GLY A 132 -14.24 -2.78 -14.91
CA GLY A 132 -14.44 -1.43 -14.33
C GLY A 132 -14.14 -1.38 -12.83
N GLY A 133 -14.09 -0.17 -12.27
CA GLY A 133 -13.90 0.07 -10.83
C GLY A 133 -12.44 0.04 -10.36
N VAL A 134 -12.23 -0.41 -9.12
CA VAL A 134 -10.90 -0.52 -8.51
C VAL A 134 -10.15 -1.75 -9.03
N SER A 135 -8.82 -1.71 -8.95
CA SER A 135 -7.97 -2.78 -9.49
C SER A 135 -8.26 -4.15 -8.87
N ASP A 136 -8.30 -5.19 -9.72
CA ASP A 136 -8.40 -6.59 -9.31
C ASP A 136 -7.45 -7.47 -10.14
N MET A 137 -6.37 -7.91 -9.51
CA MET A 137 -5.23 -8.59 -10.12
C MET A 137 -5.20 -10.07 -9.76
N LYS A 138 -4.52 -10.84 -10.61
CA LYS A 138 -4.44 -12.29 -10.51
C LYS A 138 -3.01 -12.78 -10.39
N ILE A 139 -2.88 -13.92 -9.71
CA ILE A 139 -1.76 -14.85 -9.82
C ILE A 139 -2.06 -15.82 -10.96
N THR A 140 -1.06 -16.20 -11.75
CA THR A 140 -1.17 -17.27 -12.74
C THR A 140 -0.09 -18.30 -12.53
N ASP A 141 -0.47 -19.57 -12.48
CA ASP A 141 0.49 -20.66 -12.38
C ASP A 141 1.10 -21.04 -13.74
N SER A 142 2.04 -21.98 -13.73
CA SER A 142 2.70 -22.48 -14.95
C SER A 142 1.77 -23.20 -15.93
N SER A 143 0.58 -23.63 -15.49
CA SER A 143 -0.46 -24.22 -16.34
C SER A 143 -1.38 -23.19 -17.01
N GLY A 144 -1.25 -21.91 -16.62
CA GLY A 144 -2.14 -20.84 -17.06
C GLY A 144 -3.41 -20.69 -16.19
N CYS A 145 -3.54 -21.46 -15.11
CA CYS A 145 -4.66 -21.31 -14.18
C CYS A 145 -4.49 -20.03 -13.36
N THR A 146 -5.55 -19.23 -13.27
CA THR A 146 -5.51 -17.92 -12.62
C THR A 146 -6.27 -17.91 -11.30
N HIS A 147 -5.69 -17.26 -10.29
CA HIS A 147 -6.23 -17.12 -8.94
C HIS A 147 -6.24 -15.65 -8.53
N TRP A 148 -7.29 -15.20 -7.85
CA TRP A 148 -7.39 -13.81 -7.43
C TRP A 148 -6.47 -13.51 -6.25
N MET A 149 -5.70 -12.42 -6.34
CA MET A 149 -4.76 -12.04 -5.29
C MET A 149 -5.46 -11.61 -3.98
N SER A 150 -6.67 -11.07 -4.07
CA SER A 150 -7.48 -10.70 -2.90
C SER A 150 -8.00 -11.91 -2.10
N GLU A 151 -7.86 -13.12 -2.65
CA GLU A 151 -8.23 -14.37 -2.00
C GLU A 151 -7.02 -15.10 -1.37
N VAL A 152 -5.83 -14.53 -1.41
CA VAL A 152 -4.61 -15.16 -0.88
C VAL A 152 -4.49 -14.94 0.63
N GLY A 153 -4.56 -15.98 1.46
CA GLY A 153 -4.34 -15.88 2.90
C GLY A 153 -2.86 -15.65 3.23
N VAL A 154 -2.03 -16.64 2.91
CA VAL A 154 -0.57 -16.69 3.13
C VAL A 154 0.12 -16.94 1.79
N ILE A 155 1.28 -16.34 1.55
CA ILE A 155 2.14 -16.64 0.39
C ILE A 155 3.29 -17.56 0.79
N ILE A 156 3.67 -18.47 -0.11
CA ILE A 156 4.78 -19.41 0.06
C ILE A 156 5.81 -19.24 -1.05
N ARG A 157 7.07 -19.18 -0.66
CA ARG A 157 8.21 -19.25 -1.59
C ARG A 157 9.16 -20.36 -1.17
N TYR A 158 9.55 -21.19 -2.11
CA TYR A 158 10.54 -22.23 -1.90
C TYR A 158 11.77 -21.93 -2.75
N GLN A 159 12.94 -22.03 -2.13
CA GLN A 159 14.21 -21.92 -2.81
C GLN A 159 15.07 -23.11 -2.42
N ARG A 160 15.70 -23.74 -3.42
CA ARG A 160 16.72 -24.76 -3.18
C ARG A 160 18.09 -24.10 -3.11
N GLU A 161 18.95 -24.49 -2.18
CA GLU A 161 20.34 -24.04 -2.19
C GLU A 161 21.07 -24.75 -3.35
N SER A 162 21.37 -24.02 -4.44
CA SER A 162 22.14 -24.60 -5.55
C SER A 162 23.60 -24.77 -5.13
N SER A 163 24.00 -26.01 -4.85
CA SER A 163 25.31 -26.33 -4.28
C SER A 163 26.51 -26.03 -5.21
N GLU A 164 26.31 -25.74 -6.50
CA GLU A 164 27.38 -25.47 -7.48
C GLU A 164 27.57 -23.97 -7.79
N GLU A 165 26.51 -23.17 -7.96
CA GLU A 165 26.63 -21.74 -8.25
C GLU A 165 26.86 -20.88 -6.99
N ALA A 166 26.28 -21.26 -5.85
CA ALA A 166 26.54 -20.62 -4.56
C ALA A 166 28.00 -20.84 -4.09
N LYS A 167 28.56 -22.03 -4.35
CA LYS A 167 29.96 -22.36 -4.06
C LYS A 167 30.94 -21.67 -5.01
N ARG A 168 30.64 -21.59 -6.32
CA ARG A 168 31.51 -20.92 -7.32
C ARG A 168 31.54 -19.40 -7.19
N SER A 169 30.46 -18.77 -6.72
CA SER A 169 30.36 -17.31 -6.63
C SER A 169 30.90 -16.70 -5.33
N GLY A 170 31.31 -17.52 -4.36
CA GLY A 170 31.74 -17.03 -3.03
C GLY A 170 30.65 -16.27 -2.26
N LYS A 171 29.40 -16.30 -2.72
CA LYS A 171 28.24 -15.57 -2.17
C LYS A 171 27.48 -16.37 -1.12
N HIS A 172 28.16 -17.19 -0.32
CA HIS A 172 27.53 -18.00 0.73
C HIS A 172 26.84 -17.19 1.85
N THR A 173 26.91 -15.85 1.83
CA THR A 173 26.35 -14.99 2.89
C THR A 173 25.06 -14.24 2.53
N ASN A 174 24.56 -14.30 1.28
CA ASN A 174 23.48 -13.40 0.82
C ASN A 174 22.17 -14.11 0.40
N LEU A 175 22.08 -15.44 0.51
CA LEU A 175 20.93 -16.24 0.05
C LEU A 175 19.60 -15.95 0.79
N PRO A 176 19.56 -15.92 2.14
CA PRO A 176 18.33 -15.57 2.87
C PRO A 176 17.80 -14.18 2.47
N THR A 177 18.68 -13.27 2.06
CA THR A 177 18.32 -11.91 1.67
C THR A 177 17.57 -11.88 0.33
N GLN A 178 17.85 -12.78 -0.61
CA GLN A 178 17.18 -12.82 -1.91
C GLN A 178 15.74 -13.35 -1.78
N ASN A 179 15.55 -14.42 -1.00
CA ASN A 179 14.23 -15.00 -0.79
C ASN A 179 13.31 -14.03 -0.03
N ILE A 180 13.86 -13.36 0.99
CA ILE A 180 13.16 -12.28 1.72
C ILE A 180 12.80 -11.10 0.80
N GLN A 181 13.70 -10.69 -0.09
CA GLN A 181 13.42 -9.62 -1.06
C GLN A 181 12.32 -10.03 -2.05
N SER A 182 12.36 -11.26 -2.55
CA SER A 182 11.35 -11.80 -3.46
C SER A 182 9.98 -11.80 -2.80
N ILE A 183 9.86 -12.36 -1.59
CA ILE A 183 8.58 -12.46 -0.90
C ILE A 183 8.05 -11.10 -0.43
N SER A 184 8.94 -10.17 -0.08
CA SER A 184 8.58 -8.77 0.20
C SER A 184 8.00 -8.07 -1.03
N SER A 185 8.53 -8.38 -2.22
CA SER A 185 8.03 -7.82 -3.48
C SER A 185 6.63 -8.33 -3.81
N VAL A 186 6.37 -9.62 -3.57
CA VAL A 186 5.04 -10.22 -3.68
C VAL A 186 4.06 -9.57 -2.69
N ALA A 187 4.47 -9.37 -1.44
CA ALA A 187 3.65 -8.67 -0.45
C ALA A 187 3.29 -7.25 -0.92
N SER A 188 4.24 -6.52 -1.53
CA SER A 188 3.98 -5.21 -2.13
C SER A 188 2.87 -5.24 -3.19
N HIS A 189 2.90 -6.24 -4.07
CA HIS A 189 1.87 -6.43 -5.08
C HIS A 189 0.50 -6.75 -4.46
N ILE A 190 0.46 -7.54 -3.38
CA ILE A 190 -0.78 -7.84 -2.66
C ILE A 190 -1.37 -6.59 -2.00
N PHE A 191 -0.56 -5.79 -1.31
CA PHE A 191 -1.01 -4.52 -0.71
C PHE A 191 -1.52 -3.52 -1.75
N HIS A 192 -0.86 -3.49 -2.92
CA HIS A 192 -1.28 -2.64 -4.02
C HIS A 192 -2.65 -3.09 -4.57
N ASN A 193 -2.84 -4.40 -4.74
CA ASN A 193 -4.08 -4.97 -5.26
C ASN A 193 -5.27 -4.89 -4.29
N ASP A 194 -5.04 -5.19 -3.01
CA ASP A 194 -6.11 -5.38 -2.02
C ASP A 194 -5.97 -4.44 -0.83
N LYS A 195 -6.72 -3.34 -0.86
CA LYS A 195 -6.75 -2.31 0.19
C LYS A 195 -7.43 -2.80 1.47
N THR A 196 -7.95 -4.02 1.51
CA THR A 196 -8.40 -4.62 2.77
C THR A 196 -7.27 -5.18 3.63
N ARG A 197 -6.01 -5.14 3.18
CA ARG A 197 -4.84 -5.67 3.92
C ARG A 197 -4.15 -4.60 4.75
N ASP A 198 -3.93 -4.91 6.02
CA ASP A 198 -2.98 -4.22 6.88
C ASP A 198 -1.61 -4.91 6.88
N VAL A 199 -1.62 -6.25 6.85
CA VAL A 199 -0.41 -7.08 6.82
C VAL A 199 -0.58 -8.29 5.88
N VAL A 200 0.53 -8.86 5.41
CA VAL A 200 0.57 -10.08 4.58
C VAL A 200 1.47 -11.11 5.26
N PRO A 201 0.90 -12.22 5.79
CA PRO A 201 1.70 -13.33 6.28
C PRO A 201 2.33 -14.12 5.14
N SER A 202 3.50 -14.68 5.39
CA SER A 202 4.25 -15.46 4.42
C SER A 202 5.04 -16.59 5.07
N ILE A 203 5.37 -17.60 4.26
CA ILE A 203 6.31 -18.66 4.62
C ILE A 203 7.35 -18.70 3.51
N PHE A 204 8.63 -18.71 3.87
CA PHE A 204 9.68 -19.04 2.91
C PHE A 204 10.50 -20.20 3.40
N ILE A 205 10.84 -21.10 2.48
CA ILE A 205 11.51 -22.36 2.76
C ILE A 205 12.77 -22.41 1.90
N GLU A 206 13.89 -22.64 2.56
CA GLU A 206 15.21 -22.86 1.97
C GLU A 206 15.66 -24.27 2.31
N ASP A 207 15.57 -25.17 1.33
CA ASP A 207 15.74 -26.61 1.51
C ASP A 207 14.82 -27.18 2.61
N THR A 208 15.30 -27.27 3.85
CA THR A 208 14.57 -27.76 5.03
C THR A 208 14.34 -26.68 6.09
N LEU A 209 14.92 -25.49 5.90
CA LEU A 209 14.79 -24.35 6.81
C LEU A 209 13.61 -23.50 6.39
N ALA A 210 12.57 -23.48 7.21
CA ALA A 210 11.42 -22.62 7.01
C ALA A 210 11.49 -21.38 7.91
N HIS A 211 10.95 -20.28 7.41
CA HIS A 211 10.71 -19.06 8.15
C HIS A 211 9.27 -18.65 7.96
N ILE A 212 8.66 -18.15 9.04
CA ILE A 212 7.35 -17.50 8.99
C ILE A 212 7.60 -16.01 9.09
N ALA A 213 6.98 -15.24 8.21
CA ALA A 213 7.10 -13.80 8.22
C ALA A 213 5.76 -13.09 8.13
N ILE A 214 5.75 -11.84 8.58
CA ILE A 214 4.62 -10.93 8.44
C ILE A 214 5.15 -9.64 7.85
N HIS A 215 4.60 -9.25 6.70
CA HIS A 215 4.96 -8.03 6.01
C HIS A 215 3.91 -6.95 6.27
N SER A 216 4.36 -5.70 6.39
CA SER A 216 3.56 -4.48 6.31
C SER A 216 4.21 -3.53 5.30
N ARG A 217 3.57 -2.39 5.02
CA ARG A 217 4.18 -1.30 4.21
C ARG A 217 5.39 -0.64 4.89
N SER A 218 5.77 -1.07 6.09
CA SER A 218 6.72 -0.36 6.96
C SER A 218 7.83 -1.25 7.46
N SER A 219 7.52 -2.50 7.76
CA SER A 219 8.44 -3.46 8.33
C SER A 219 8.10 -4.87 7.89
N SER A 220 9.04 -5.78 8.13
CA SER A 220 8.81 -7.22 7.99
C SER A 220 9.35 -7.88 9.25
N VAL A 221 8.50 -8.64 9.92
CA VAL A 221 8.91 -9.44 11.07
C VAL A 221 9.13 -10.86 10.58
N ILE A 222 10.29 -11.43 10.86
CA ILE A 222 10.70 -12.73 10.36
C ILE A 222 11.06 -13.61 11.55
N SER A 223 10.54 -14.84 11.57
CA SER A 223 10.89 -15.80 12.61
C SER A 223 12.34 -16.27 12.46
N ALA A 224 12.93 -16.72 13.56
CA ALA A 224 14.09 -17.60 13.48
C ALA A 224 13.82 -18.78 12.53
N ALA A 225 14.88 -19.27 11.87
CA ALA A 225 14.80 -20.44 11.01
C ALA A 225 14.32 -21.64 11.83
N LEU A 226 13.32 -22.34 11.34
CA LEU A 226 12.89 -23.63 11.87
C LEU A 226 13.26 -24.71 10.86
N ASP A 227 14.05 -25.68 11.29
CA ASP A 227 14.30 -26.86 10.47
C ASP A 227 13.10 -27.79 10.58
N VAL A 228 12.37 -27.98 9.47
CA VAL A 228 11.16 -28.82 9.41
C VAL A 228 11.43 -30.28 9.79
N ASN A 229 12.67 -30.74 9.65
CA ASN A 229 13.08 -32.09 10.01
C ASN A 229 13.26 -32.25 11.52
N ASN A 230 13.91 -31.26 12.12
CA ASN A 230 14.26 -31.27 13.53
C ASN A 230 13.12 -30.75 14.41
N ASN A 231 12.23 -29.92 13.86
CA ASN A 231 11.09 -29.35 14.54
C ASN A 231 9.78 -29.49 13.71
N PRO A 232 9.32 -30.74 13.49
CA PRO A 232 8.09 -31.00 12.72
C PRO A 232 6.83 -30.45 13.40
N THR A 233 6.86 -30.33 14.73
CA THR A 233 5.77 -29.72 15.52
C THR A 233 5.48 -28.30 15.04
N GLU A 234 6.52 -27.49 14.84
CA GLU A 234 6.32 -26.11 14.42
C GLU A 234 5.82 -25.99 12.98
N PHE A 235 6.28 -26.89 12.12
CA PHE A 235 5.81 -26.98 10.75
C PHE A 235 4.33 -27.37 10.67
N ILE A 236 3.86 -28.27 11.56
CA ILE A 236 2.43 -28.57 11.72
C ILE A 236 1.66 -27.32 12.15
N GLN A 237 2.14 -26.59 13.16
CA GLN A 237 1.47 -25.39 13.67
C GLN A 237 1.32 -24.33 12.57
N ALA A 238 2.39 -24.12 11.77
CA ALA A 238 2.37 -23.19 10.64
C ALA A 238 1.36 -23.63 9.57
N THR A 239 1.32 -24.93 9.24
CA THR A 239 0.36 -25.48 8.27
C THR A 239 -1.09 -25.27 8.73
N LEU A 240 -1.37 -25.47 10.02
CA LEU A 240 -2.70 -25.24 10.59
C LEU A 240 -3.07 -23.76 10.56
N PHE A 241 -2.14 -22.87 10.87
CA PHE A 241 -2.35 -21.42 10.73
C PHE A 241 -2.73 -21.05 9.29
N VAL A 242 -1.98 -21.52 8.30
CA VAL A 242 -2.18 -21.22 6.87
C VAL A 242 -3.57 -21.64 6.36
N THR A 243 -4.18 -22.65 6.99
CA THR A 243 -5.43 -23.28 6.54
C THR A 243 -6.66 -22.92 7.39
N HIS A 244 -6.47 -22.46 8.63
CA HIS A 244 -7.57 -22.24 9.59
C HIS A 244 -7.59 -20.85 10.23
N ALA A 245 -6.57 -20.01 10.01
CA ALA A 245 -6.59 -18.67 10.56
C ALA A 245 -7.76 -17.85 10.00
N SER A 246 -8.36 -17.01 10.84
CA SER A 246 -9.42 -16.11 10.43
C SER A 246 -8.89 -15.02 9.48
N ARG A 247 -9.80 -14.32 8.78
CA ARG A 247 -9.40 -13.17 7.95
C ARG A 247 -8.64 -12.11 8.74
N GLN A 248 -9.06 -11.79 9.96
CA GLN A 248 -8.32 -10.81 10.77
C GLN A 248 -6.90 -11.27 11.11
N GLN A 249 -6.69 -12.58 11.31
CA GLN A 249 -5.37 -13.17 11.52
C GLN A 249 -4.52 -13.19 10.25
N PHE A 250 -5.13 -13.32 9.07
CA PHE A 250 -4.47 -13.10 7.77
C PHE A 250 -4.25 -11.62 7.43
N GLY A 251 -4.44 -10.71 8.39
CA GLY A 251 -4.13 -9.29 8.22
C GLY A 251 -5.19 -8.47 7.50
N PHE A 252 -6.42 -8.97 7.39
CA PHE A 252 -7.53 -8.19 6.84
C PHE A 252 -8.07 -7.17 7.84
N ASN A 253 -8.18 -5.93 7.39
CA ASN A 253 -8.76 -4.81 8.11
C ASN A 253 -10.29 -4.98 8.20
N PRO A 254 -10.89 -4.96 9.41
CA PRO A 254 -12.33 -5.14 9.57
C PRO A 254 -13.17 -3.95 9.11
N ASN A 255 -12.54 -2.77 8.95
CA ASN A 255 -13.19 -1.51 8.60
C ASN A 255 -13.10 -1.19 7.11
N ILE A 256 -12.47 -2.04 6.32
CA ILE A 256 -12.37 -1.90 4.86
C ILE A 256 -12.85 -3.20 4.23
N CYS A 257 -13.77 -3.13 3.28
CA CYS A 257 -14.25 -4.32 2.59
C CYS A 257 -14.43 -4.10 1.10
N ARG A 258 -14.39 -5.21 0.35
CA ARG A 258 -14.66 -5.25 -1.08
C ARG A 258 -16.15 -5.46 -1.29
N VAL A 259 -16.76 -4.67 -2.17
CA VAL A 259 -18.16 -4.79 -2.57
C VAL A 259 -18.27 -4.68 -4.09
N VAL A 260 -19.37 -5.16 -4.66
CA VAL A 260 -19.67 -5.02 -6.08
C VAL A 260 -20.89 -4.13 -6.20
N ASP A 261 -20.80 -3.08 -7.00
CA ASP A 261 -21.90 -2.14 -7.18
C ASP A 261 -22.98 -2.68 -8.14
N SER A 262 -24.05 -1.89 -8.34
CA SER A 262 -25.16 -2.26 -9.22
C SER A 262 -24.77 -2.37 -10.69
N LYS A 263 -23.64 -1.78 -11.11
CA LYS A 263 -23.11 -1.90 -12.47
C LYS A 263 -22.30 -3.16 -12.64
N GLY A 264 -21.87 -3.78 -11.55
CA GLY A 264 -21.01 -4.96 -11.54
C GLY A 264 -19.54 -4.63 -11.37
N ASP A 265 -19.21 -3.37 -11.06
CA ASP A 265 -17.84 -2.92 -10.86
C ASP A 265 -17.40 -3.17 -9.42
N LEU A 266 -16.11 -3.49 -9.24
CA LEU A 266 -15.53 -3.69 -7.92
C LEU A 266 -15.31 -2.33 -7.25
N GLN A 267 -15.72 -2.23 -5.99
CA GLN A 267 -15.55 -1.05 -5.14
C GLN A 267 -15.03 -1.44 -3.76
N TYR A 268 -14.53 -0.46 -3.02
CA TYR A 268 -14.25 -0.58 -1.59
C TYR A 268 -15.27 0.19 -0.77
N GLN A 269 -15.60 -0.33 0.40
CA GLN A 269 -16.23 0.45 1.46
C GLN A 269 -15.26 0.67 2.61
N TYR A 270 -15.29 1.88 3.16
CA TYR A 270 -14.44 2.36 4.25
C TYR A 270 -15.32 2.82 5.41
N TRP A 271 -15.12 2.23 6.58
CA TRP A 271 -15.79 2.63 7.81
C TRP A 271 -14.81 3.42 8.68
N VAL A 272 -14.93 4.74 8.68
CA VAL A 272 -13.91 5.66 9.22
C VAL A 272 -14.50 6.67 10.21
N PRO A 273 -13.74 7.07 11.25
CA PRO A 273 -14.18 8.06 12.22
C PRO A 273 -14.11 9.49 11.64
N LEU A 274 -15.09 10.33 11.96
CA LEU A 274 -15.07 11.75 11.57
C LEU A 274 -14.06 12.54 12.40
N LEU A 275 -13.35 13.47 11.77
CA LEU A 275 -12.40 14.36 12.43
C LEU A 275 -13.11 15.24 13.48
N CYS A 276 -14.27 15.81 13.14
CA CYS A 276 -15.04 16.68 14.04
C CYS A 276 -15.66 15.94 15.24
N ASN A 277 -15.82 14.62 15.13
CA ASN A 277 -16.32 13.79 16.22
C ASN A 277 -15.83 12.35 16.04
N PRO A 278 -14.69 11.97 16.64
CA PRO A 278 -14.11 10.64 16.48
C PRO A 278 -14.97 9.48 17.00
N LYS A 279 -16.03 9.76 17.77
CA LYS A 279 -17.01 8.75 18.21
C LYS A 279 -18.08 8.45 17.15
N ARG A 280 -18.24 9.33 16.15
CA ARG A 280 -19.13 9.12 15.01
C ARG A 280 -18.32 8.63 13.83
N PHE A 281 -18.85 7.60 13.18
CA PHE A 281 -18.25 7.01 12.01
C PHE A 281 -19.12 7.27 10.79
N VAL A 282 -18.48 7.40 9.64
CA VAL A 282 -19.13 7.45 8.33
C VAL A 282 -18.69 6.24 7.53
N LEU A 283 -19.64 5.71 6.77
CA LEU A 283 -19.40 4.65 5.82
C LEU A 283 -19.30 5.28 4.42
N TYR A 284 -18.11 5.24 3.84
CA TYR A 284 -17.87 5.65 2.46
C TYR A 284 -17.79 4.44 1.55
N GLN A 285 -18.25 4.60 0.30
CA GLN A 285 -18.01 3.64 -0.78
C GLN A 285 -17.31 4.34 -1.94
N THR A 286 -16.33 3.67 -2.54
CA THR A 286 -15.69 4.15 -3.76
C THR A 286 -16.66 4.13 -4.93
N VAL A 287 -16.54 5.14 -5.78
CA VAL A 287 -17.31 5.29 -7.03
C VAL A 287 -16.36 5.19 -8.22
N THR A 288 -15.20 5.82 -8.13
CA THR A 288 -14.21 5.86 -9.22
C THR A 288 -12.82 6.08 -8.66
N THR A 289 -11.80 5.45 -9.25
CA THR A 289 -10.39 5.73 -8.97
C THR A 289 -9.96 7.00 -9.70
N LEU A 290 -9.60 8.05 -8.95
CA LEU A 290 -9.10 9.31 -9.50
C LEU A 290 -7.59 9.21 -9.79
N PHE A 291 -6.88 8.49 -8.94
CA PHE A 291 -5.44 8.26 -9.04
C PHE A 291 -5.04 6.97 -8.33
N HIS A 292 -4.07 6.26 -8.89
CA HIS A 292 -3.44 5.10 -8.27
C HIS A 292 -1.96 5.08 -8.69
N HIS A 293 -1.05 4.99 -7.73
CA HIS A 293 0.37 4.76 -8.06
C HIS A 293 0.53 3.53 -8.96
N ALA A 294 1.57 3.53 -9.81
CA ALA A 294 1.92 2.32 -10.55
C ALA A 294 2.32 1.19 -9.58
N VAL A 295 2.02 -0.06 -9.95
CA VAL A 295 2.42 -1.23 -9.17
C VAL A 295 3.94 -1.22 -9.01
N SER A 296 4.41 -1.41 -7.79
CA SER A 296 5.84 -1.46 -7.49
C SER A 296 6.17 -2.70 -6.66
N PRO A 297 7.30 -3.39 -6.94
CA PRO A 297 7.81 -4.43 -6.05
C PRO A 297 8.41 -3.86 -4.76
N ASN A 298 8.55 -2.53 -4.63
CA ASN A 298 9.08 -1.92 -3.42
C ASN A 298 8.04 -1.90 -2.29
N LEU A 299 8.16 -2.85 -1.36
CA LEU A 299 7.27 -3.00 -0.21
C LEU A 299 7.06 -1.69 0.57
N TYR A 300 8.12 -0.89 0.74
CA TYR A 300 8.14 0.30 1.60
C TYR A 300 7.86 1.62 0.85
N ALA A 301 7.34 1.55 -0.37
CA ALA A 301 6.89 2.72 -1.11
C ALA A 301 5.69 3.40 -0.42
N LYS A 302 5.47 4.71 -0.70
CA LYS A 302 4.33 5.50 -0.18
C LYS A 302 2.96 4.91 -0.58
N ASP A 303 2.90 4.14 -1.69
CA ASP A 303 1.71 3.52 -2.31
C ASP A 303 0.39 4.25 -2.02
N MET A 304 -0.08 5.04 -2.96
CA MET A 304 -1.21 5.94 -2.77
C MET A 304 -2.33 5.63 -3.75
N CYS A 305 -3.55 5.65 -3.25
CA CYS A 305 -4.77 5.65 -4.02
C CYS A 305 -5.62 6.86 -3.66
N VAL A 306 -6.24 7.46 -4.67
CA VAL A 306 -7.23 8.52 -4.49
C VAL A 306 -8.50 8.09 -5.18
N TYR A 307 -9.59 8.06 -4.44
CA TYR A 307 -10.90 7.65 -4.91
C TYR A 307 -11.89 8.80 -4.79
N ARG A 308 -12.79 8.91 -5.76
CA ARG A 308 -14.06 9.57 -5.55
C ARG A 308 -14.94 8.63 -4.72
N VAL A 309 -15.50 9.11 -3.63
CA VAL A 309 -16.33 8.35 -2.71
C VAL A 309 -17.67 9.03 -2.48
N ARG A 310 -18.65 8.26 -2.03
CA ARG A 310 -19.93 8.76 -1.49
C ARG A 310 -20.28 8.04 -0.20
N PRO A 311 -21.05 8.66 0.70
CA PRO A 311 -21.66 7.94 1.81
C PRO A 311 -22.49 6.75 1.33
N ALA A 312 -22.45 5.64 2.08
CA ALA A 312 -23.29 4.47 1.85
C ALA A 312 -24.09 4.12 3.11
N LYS A 313 -25.27 3.52 2.91
CA LYS A 313 -26.26 3.28 3.97
C LYS A 313 -26.04 1.95 4.68
N THR A 314 -25.41 0.97 4.02
CA THR A 314 -25.29 -0.40 4.56
C THR A 314 -23.91 -0.99 4.34
N TRP A 315 -23.29 -1.47 5.42
CA TRP A 315 -21.99 -2.10 5.39
C TRP A 315 -22.03 -3.43 4.63
N ARG A 316 -21.06 -3.63 3.73
CA ARG A 316 -20.91 -4.77 2.82
C ARG A 316 -22.00 -4.90 1.75
N ASP A 317 -22.72 -3.82 1.49
CA ASP A 317 -23.67 -3.73 0.38
C ASP A 317 -23.22 -2.67 -0.62
N GLY A 318 -22.69 -3.13 -1.76
CA GLY A 318 -22.21 -2.28 -2.84
C GLY A 318 -23.29 -1.49 -3.57
N THR A 319 -24.57 -1.77 -3.32
CA THR A 319 -25.70 -1.06 -3.93
C THR A 319 -26.26 0.06 -3.05
N SER A 320 -25.72 0.23 -1.84
CA SER A 320 -26.28 1.12 -0.81
C SER A 320 -25.75 2.57 -0.83
N ILE A 321 -25.08 3.01 -1.91
CA ILE A 321 -24.61 4.39 -2.06
C ILE A 321 -25.77 5.37 -1.96
N ASP A 322 -25.58 6.44 -1.20
CA ASP A 322 -26.50 7.57 -1.20
C ASP A 322 -26.22 8.46 -2.41
N GLN A 323 -27.10 8.43 -3.41
CA GLN A 323 -26.90 9.16 -4.67
C GLN A 323 -27.08 10.67 -4.52
N ASP A 324 -27.86 11.08 -3.52
CA ASP A 324 -28.19 12.48 -3.24
C ASP A 324 -27.08 13.19 -2.43
N ALA A 325 -26.20 12.40 -1.79
CA ALA A 325 -25.08 12.95 -1.03
C ALA A 325 -23.99 13.48 -1.97
N PRO A 326 -23.34 14.60 -1.62
CA PRO A 326 -22.20 15.11 -2.39
C PRO A 326 -21.09 14.07 -2.44
N ALA A 327 -20.37 14.02 -3.58
CA ALA A 327 -19.21 13.18 -3.70
C ALA A 327 -18.01 13.84 -2.99
N GLU A 328 -17.24 13.03 -2.28
CA GLU A 328 -16.03 13.43 -1.56
C GLU A 328 -14.81 12.72 -2.16
N VAL A 329 -13.61 13.07 -1.71
CA VAL A 329 -12.36 12.47 -2.17
C VAL A 329 -11.66 11.77 -1.02
N LEU A 330 -11.45 10.45 -1.14
CA LEU A 330 -10.73 9.64 -0.16
C LEU A 330 -9.32 9.33 -0.67
N ARG A 331 -8.32 9.68 0.14
CA ARG A 331 -6.91 9.34 -0.04
C ARG A 331 -6.52 8.21 0.91
N ASP A 332 -5.97 7.14 0.38
CA ASP A 332 -5.50 5.95 1.11
C ASP A 332 -4.01 5.75 0.79
N PHE A 333 -3.14 5.94 1.77
CA PHE A 333 -1.71 6.10 1.54
C PHE A 333 -0.85 5.66 2.74
N ALA A 334 0.43 5.36 2.50
CA ALA A 334 1.40 5.02 3.55
C ALA A 334 2.35 6.19 3.84
N GLN A 335 2.15 6.87 4.98
CA GLN A 335 2.91 8.06 5.38
C GLN A 335 3.94 7.74 6.47
N CYS A 336 5.10 8.40 6.49
CA CYS A 336 6.05 8.23 7.58
C CYS A 336 5.43 8.71 8.90
N ARG A 337 5.58 7.92 9.97
CA ARG A 337 5.00 8.20 11.29
C ARG A 337 5.50 9.50 11.93
N THR A 338 6.65 9.99 11.50
CA THR A 338 7.22 11.26 11.98
C THR A 338 6.59 12.48 11.32
N ILE A 339 5.83 12.29 10.24
CA ILE A 339 5.11 13.36 9.56
C ILE A 339 3.79 13.54 10.30
N ALA A 340 3.42 14.80 10.55
CA ALA A 340 2.14 15.13 11.18
C ALA A 340 0.96 14.79 10.25
N SER A 341 -0.25 14.71 10.82
CA SER A 341 -1.46 14.47 10.03
C SER A 341 -1.67 15.58 8.99
N ASP A 342 -2.40 15.29 7.90
CA ASP A 342 -2.71 16.29 6.88
C ASP A 342 -3.50 17.46 7.51
N ALA A 343 -4.38 17.17 8.47
CA ALA A 343 -5.14 18.16 9.23
C ALA A 343 -4.23 19.08 10.05
N ASP A 344 -3.27 18.51 10.79
CA ASP A 344 -2.31 19.29 11.60
C ASP A 344 -1.38 20.12 10.70
N LEU A 345 -0.93 19.57 9.58
CA LEU A 345 -0.07 20.28 8.62
C LEU A 345 -0.81 21.46 7.99
N GLN A 346 -2.03 21.24 7.52
CA GLN A 346 -2.84 22.31 6.94
C GLN A 346 -3.18 23.37 7.98
N GLU A 347 -3.51 23.00 9.22
CA GLU A 347 -3.82 23.98 10.26
C GLU A 347 -2.62 24.87 10.62
N ARG A 348 -1.42 24.28 10.75
CA ARG A 348 -0.19 25.05 10.99
C ARG A 348 0.10 26.04 9.88
N VAL A 349 -0.05 25.60 8.62
CA VAL A 349 0.19 26.45 7.45
C VAL A 349 -0.90 27.52 7.31
N ARG A 350 -2.18 27.15 7.49
CA ARG A 350 -3.32 28.08 7.50
C ARG A 350 -3.14 29.18 8.52
N ALA A 351 -2.86 28.83 9.78
CA ALA A 351 -2.68 29.80 10.85
C ALA A 351 -1.54 30.80 10.54
N ALA A 352 -0.43 30.31 9.98
CA ALA A 352 0.68 31.17 9.59
C ALA A 352 0.34 32.08 8.40
N MET A 353 -0.36 31.56 7.40
CA MET A 353 -0.80 32.32 6.23
C MET A 353 -1.85 33.38 6.61
N MET A 354 -2.81 33.04 7.48
CA MET A 354 -3.80 33.98 8.01
C MET A 354 -3.13 35.12 8.79
N ALA A 355 -2.11 34.83 9.59
CA ALA A 355 -1.35 35.85 10.31
C ALA A 355 -0.53 36.78 9.39
N ALA A 356 -0.22 36.32 8.17
CA ALA A 356 0.52 37.08 7.16
C ALA A 356 -0.38 37.71 6.08
N ALA A 357 -1.68 37.41 6.08
CA ALA A 357 -2.66 38.01 5.20
C ALA A 357 -3.00 39.43 5.71
N VAL A 358 -2.93 40.41 4.82
CA VAL A 358 -3.07 41.84 5.11
C VAL A 358 -4.50 42.32 4.81
N THR A 359 -5.15 41.75 3.81
CA THR A 359 -6.49 42.15 3.37
C THR A 359 -7.52 41.03 3.58
N GLU A 360 -8.81 41.37 3.53
CA GLU A 360 -9.90 40.39 3.64
C GLU A 360 -9.89 39.42 2.45
N GLU A 361 -9.54 39.90 1.26
CA GLU A 361 -9.40 39.07 0.06
C GLU A 361 -8.27 38.04 0.22
N GLU A 362 -7.13 38.45 0.77
CA GLU A 362 -6.03 37.51 1.07
C GLU A 362 -6.44 36.47 2.11
N GLN A 363 -7.19 36.87 3.14
CA GLN A 363 -7.72 35.93 4.13
C GLN A 363 -8.67 34.91 3.48
N GLN A 364 -9.53 35.36 2.56
CA GLN A 364 -10.40 34.46 1.80
C GLN A 364 -9.60 33.49 0.92
N ILE A 365 -8.54 33.95 0.25
CA ILE A 365 -7.63 33.09 -0.53
C ILE A 365 -6.98 32.02 0.35
N VAL A 366 -6.63 32.35 1.60
CA VAL A 366 -6.07 31.37 2.54
C VAL A 366 -7.10 30.33 2.98
N GLU A 367 -8.32 30.77 3.30
CA GLU A 367 -9.41 29.89 3.71
C GLU A 367 -9.81 28.92 2.59
N GLU A 368 -9.93 29.42 1.36
CA GLU A 368 -10.33 28.64 0.20
C GLU A 368 -9.17 27.85 -0.42
N GLY A 369 -7.93 28.30 -0.24
CA GLY A 369 -6.72 27.74 -0.85
C GLY A 369 -6.21 26.44 -0.22
N LEU A 370 -6.89 25.92 0.79
CA LEU A 370 -6.61 24.63 1.43
C LEU A 370 -7.81 23.67 1.32
N LEU A 371 -7.59 22.38 1.56
CA LEU A 371 -8.63 21.35 1.43
C LEU A 371 -9.45 21.24 2.73
N SER A 372 -10.76 21.02 2.60
CA SER A 372 -11.62 20.77 3.76
C SER A 372 -11.56 19.30 4.17
N ILE A 373 -10.79 18.99 5.21
CA ILE A 373 -10.62 17.62 5.70
C ILE A 373 -11.79 17.21 6.63
N THR A 374 -12.48 16.12 6.30
CA THR A 374 -13.56 15.52 7.13
C THR A 374 -13.12 14.31 7.93
N VAL A 375 -12.09 13.62 7.45
CA VAL A 375 -11.47 12.45 8.08
C VAL A 375 -9.97 12.58 7.93
N ASP A 376 -9.23 12.36 9.01
CA ASP A 376 -7.80 12.15 8.98
C ASP A 376 -7.44 11.15 10.08
N ALA A 377 -7.29 9.89 9.69
CA ALA A 377 -7.16 8.80 10.65
C ALA A 377 -6.27 7.68 10.12
N ALA A 378 -5.60 6.99 11.04
CA ALA A 378 -4.95 5.73 10.73
C ALA A 378 -6.02 4.69 10.29
N ALA A 379 -5.71 3.91 9.25
CA ALA A 379 -6.64 2.93 8.69
C ALA A 379 -7.04 1.80 9.66
N GLY A 380 -6.31 1.61 10.76
CA GLY A 380 -6.51 0.50 11.72
C GLY A 380 -5.26 -0.35 11.98
N ALA A 381 -4.15 -0.04 11.28
CA ALA A 381 -2.87 -0.75 11.43
C ALA A 381 -2.00 -0.22 12.59
N GLY A 382 -2.33 0.94 13.17
CA GLY A 382 -1.48 1.60 14.17
C GLY A 382 -1.09 0.71 15.33
N GLU A 383 -2.02 -0.02 15.94
CA GLU A 383 -1.68 -0.88 17.08
C GLU A 383 -0.88 -2.15 16.68
N VAL A 384 -1.17 -2.71 15.50
CA VAL A 384 -0.47 -3.91 15.00
C VAL A 384 0.95 -3.57 14.57
N ASN A 385 1.13 -2.48 13.81
CA ASN A 385 2.44 -1.96 13.42
C ASN A 385 3.24 -1.55 14.67
N ARG A 386 2.62 -0.87 15.66
CA ARG A 386 3.27 -0.55 16.94
C ARG A 386 3.78 -1.79 17.69
N LYS A 387 3.02 -2.90 17.69
CA LYS A 387 3.44 -4.17 18.29
C LYS A 387 4.48 -4.91 17.44
N MET A 388 4.49 -4.70 16.12
CA MET A 388 5.54 -5.23 15.24
C MET A 388 6.88 -4.52 15.48
N ASP A 389 6.85 -3.22 15.72
CA ASP A 389 8.00 -2.33 15.81
C ASP A 389 8.57 -2.18 17.23
N ALA A 390 8.59 -3.24 18.05
CA ALA A 390 9.12 -3.20 19.43
C ALA A 390 10.65 -2.88 19.52
N GLY A 391 11.31 -2.59 18.40
CA GLY A 391 12.69 -2.10 18.33
C GLY A 391 12.79 -0.58 18.17
N PRO A 392 14.00 -0.01 18.06
CA PRO A 392 14.19 1.43 17.89
C PRO A 392 13.42 1.93 16.65
N THR A 393 12.46 2.82 16.88
CA THR A 393 11.59 3.38 15.83
C THR A 393 12.42 4.18 14.85
N SER A 394 12.61 3.64 13.65
CA SER A 394 13.23 4.38 12.55
C SER A 394 12.31 5.52 12.10
N LYS A 395 12.88 6.66 11.74
CA LYS A 395 12.14 7.79 11.13
C LYS A 395 11.46 7.46 9.80
N TYR A 396 11.78 6.29 9.22
CA TYR A 396 11.22 5.83 7.95
C TYR A 396 10.09 4.80 8.11
N VAL A 397 9.65 4.52 9.35
CA VAL A 397 8.48 3.67 9.58
C VAL A 397 7.25 4.37 9.01
N ARG A 398 6.55 3.71 8.11
CA ARG A 398 5.28 4.20 7.56
C ARG A 398 4.08 3.75 8.40
N GLU A 399 2.99 4.47 8.33
CA GLU A 399 1.68 4.06 8.79
C GLU A 399 0.69 4.30 7.66
N ARG A 400 -0.29 3.41 7.54
CA ARG A 400 -1.34 3.58 6.54
C ARG A 400 -2.39 4.55 7.08
N SER A 401 -2.58 5.64 6.38
CA SER A 401 -3.51 6.72 6.72
C SER A 401 -4.63 6.80 5.69
N ILE A 402 -5.81 7.19 6.16
CA ILE A 402 -6.98 7.52 5.36
C ILE A 402 -7.32 8.98 5.63
N CYS A 403 -7.34 9.78 4.58
CA CYS A 403 -7.77 11.18 4.63
C CYS A 403 -8.94 11.37 3.67
N VAL A 404 -9.97 12.10 4.09
CA VAL A 404 -11.13 12.43 3.23
C VAL A 404 -11.29 13.94 3.14
N TYR A 405 -11.36 14.45 1.92
CA TYR A 405 -11.59 15.84 1.57
C TYR A 405 -13.03 16.03 1.06
N ARG A 406 -13.68 17.15 1.40
CA ARG A 406 -15.03 17.45 0.89
C ARG A 406 -15.03 17.69 -0.61
N GLU A 407 -13.98 18.31 -1.12
CA GLU A 407 -13.93 18.88 -2.45
C GLU A 407 -13.36 17.89 -3.48
N GLY A 408 -14.03 17.79 -4.63
CA GLY A 408 -13.55 17.03 -5.78
C GLY A 408 -12.65 17.87 -6.67
N CYS A 409 -11.33 17.82 -6.47
CA CYS A 409 -10.39 18.64 -7.24
C CYS A 409 -9.69 17.87 -8.37
N GLN A 410 -9.17 18.58 -9.37
CA GLN A 410 -8.31 18.06 -10.43
C GLN A 410 -6.89 18.58 -10.29
N ASP A 411 -5.88 17.71 -10.33
CA ASP A 411 -4.47 18.14 -10.29
C ASP A 411 -4.05 18.89 -11.58
N LEU A 412 -3.15 19.87 -11.46
CA LEU A 412 -2.63 20.61 -12.64
C LEU A 412 -1.62 19.79 -13.47
N TYR A 413 -1.11 18.66 -12.98
CA TYR A 413 -0.05 17.90 -13.66
C TYR A 413 -0.57 17.01 -14.78
N ASN A 414 -1.70 16.36 -14.55
CA ASN A 414 -2.34 15.51 -15.53
C ASN A 414 -2.92 16.35 -16.65
N PHE A 415 -2.83 15.83 -17.87
CA PHE A 415 -3.62 16.26 -19.05
C PHE A 415 -5.16 16.12 -18.87
N LYS A 416 -5.65 16.10 -17.63
CA LYS A 416 -7.08 16.08 -17.28
C LYS A 416 -7.71 17.46 -17.45
N ILE A 417 -6.93 18.54 -17.30
CA ILE A 417 -7.38 19.88 -17.69
C ILE A 417 -7.18 20.00 -19.21
N GLU A 418 -8.23 19.65 -19.95
CA GLU A 418 -8.20 19.69 -21.42
C GLU A 418 -8.14 21.13 -21.96
N HIS A 419 -8.70 22.10 -21.20
CA HIS A 419 -8.79 23.48 -21.62
C HIS A 419 -7.54 24.29 -21.19
N PRO A 420 -6.68 24.73 -22.12
CA PRO A 420 -5.43 25.41 -21.78
C PRO A 420 -5.62 26.66 -20.91
N ALA A 421 -6.71 27.40 -21.10
CA ALA A 421 -6.96 28.60 -20.31
C ALA A 421 -7.17 28.30 -18.82
N VAL A 422 -7.81 27.17 -18.47
CA VAL A 422 -8.01 26.76 -17.07
C VAL A 422 -6.67 26.38 -16.45
N TYR A 423 -5.82 25.69 -17.22
CA TYR A 423 -4.46 25.33 -16.79
C TYR A 423 -3.60 26.57 -16.53
N PHE A 424 -3.55 27.51 -17.47
CA PHE A 424 -2.77 28.74 -17.32
C PHE A 424 -3.34 29.66 -16.23
N TYR A 425 -4.67 29.72 -16.07
CA TYR A 425 -5.31 30.41 -14.95
C TYR A 425 -4.91 29.79 -13.61
N GLY A 426 -4.93 28.46 -13.48
CA GLY A 426 -4.45 27.78 -12.27
C GLY A 426 -2.99 28.10 -11.97
N LEU A 427 -2.10 28.00 -12.96
CA LEU A 427 -0.69 28.37 -12.78
C LEU A 427 -0.49 29.84 -12.40
N ALA A 428 -1.28 30.75 -12.98
CA ALA A 428 -1.25 32.16 -12.63
C ALA A 428 -1.62 32.38 -11.15
N ASN A 429 -2.72 31.77 -10.69
CA ASN A 429 -3.13 31.88 -9.28
C ASN A 429 -2.15 31.21 -8.29
N VAL A 430 -1.38 30.22 -8.74
CA VAL A 430 -0.29 29.63 -7.95
C VAL A 430 0.92 30.59 -7.86
N SER A 431 1.34 31.17 -8.98
CA SER A 431 2.70 31.71 -9.15
C SER A 431 2.78 33.21 -9.46
N GLU A 432 1.72 33.83 -9.95
CA GLU A 432 1.80 35.14 -10.58
C GLU A 432 1.98 36.25 -9.55
N ARG A 433 3.22 36.75 -9.47
CA ARG A 433 3.47 38.14 -9.09
C ARG A 433 2.90 39.04 -10.18
N ALA A 434 1.62 39.39 -10.08
CA ALA A 434 1.06 40.51 -10.84
C ALA A 434 1.57 41.83 -10.24
N CYS A 435 2.87 42.09 -10.36
CA CYS A 435 3.48 43.40 -10.14
C CYS A 435 4.89 43.35 -10.69
N PHE A 436 5.07 43.86 -11.90
CA PHE A 436 6.18 44.70 -12.37
C PHE A 436 6.09 44.68 -13.90
N LEU A 437 5.38 45.65 -14.49
CA LEU A 437 5.64 46.25 -15.82
C LEU A 437 4.46 47.08 -16.41
N SER A 438 3.45 47.50 -15.63
CA SER A 438 2.55 48.57 -16.08
C SER A 438 2.32 49.61 -14.97
N PRO A 439 2.80 50.87 -15.13
CA PRO A 439 2.55 51.96 -14.20
C PRO A 439 1.24 52.72 -14.49
N CYS A 440 0.26 52.11 -15.17
CA CYS A 440 -0.94 52.83 -15.60
C CYS A 440 -2.17 52.40 -14.78
N THR A 441 -2.73 53.38 -14.06
CA THR A 441 -4.04 53.46 -13.38
C THR A 441 -4.24 52.63 -12.10
N LEU A 442 -4.02 53.33 -10.98
CA LEU A 442 -4.08 52.92 -9.57
C LEU A 442 -5.50 52.80 -8.96
N ALA A 443 -6.56 52.65 -9.75
CA ALA A 443 -7.93 52.78 -9.21
C ALA A 443 -8.70 51.45 -9.03
N GLU A 444 -8.49 50.43 -9.87
CA GLU A 444 -9.33 49.23 -9.88
C GLU A 444 -8.57 47.99 -10.37
N ALA A 445 -7.28 47.87 -10.03
CA ALA A 445 -6.58 46.61 -10.28
C ALA A 445 -6.99 45.64 -9.16
N ASP A 446 -7.88 44.70 -9.47
CA ASP A 446 -8.14 43.52 -8.63
C ASP A 446 -6.79 42.82 -8.38
N VAL A 447 -6.19 43.10 -7.22
CA VAL A 447 -4.87 42.57 -6.85
C VAL A 447 -5.07 41.12 -6.41
N HIS A 448 -5.06 40.21 -7.39
CA HIS A 448 -5.02 38.79 -7.10
C HIS A 448 -3.67 38.44 -6.45
N HIS A 449 -3.68 38.18 -5.15
CA HIS A 449 -2.50 37.74 -4.41
C HIS A 449 -2.38 36.22 -4.50
N PRO A 450 -1.35 35.67 -5.17
CA PRO A 450 -1.25 34.23 -5.36
C PRO A 450 -0.97 33.53 -4.02
N VAL A 451 -1.53 32.33 -3.86
CA VAL A 451 -1.46 31.57 -2.61
C VAL A 451 -0.02 31.31 -2.13
N LEU A 452 0.95 31.13 -3.05
CA LEU A 452 2.36 30.95 -2.70
C LEU A 452 3.03 32.23 -2.21
N LEU A 453 2.56 33.42 -2.59
CA LEU A 453 3.08 34.68 -2.07
C LEU A 453 2.69 34.84 -0.60
N ILE A 454 1.46 34.51 -0.25
CA ILE A 454 0.99 34.53 1.14
C ILE A 454 1.78 33.52 1.97
N LEU A 455 1.98 32.30 1.46
CA LEU A 455 2.81 31.27 2.09
C LEU A 455 4.26 31.75 2.31
N TRP A 456 4.85 32.43 1.33
CA TRP A 456 6.19 33.01 1.42
C TRP A 456 6.28 34.07 2.52
N ARG A 457 5.31 35.02 2.58
CA ARG A 457 5.26 36.05 3.62
C ARG A 457 5.05 35.47 5.02
N ALA A 458 4.34 34.36 5.12
CA ALA A 458 4.20 33.60 6.36
C ALA A 458 5.52 32.97 6.84
N GLY A 459 6.60 33.04 6.05
CA GLY A 459 7.88 32.44 6.38
C GLY A 459 7.95 30.94 6.10
N TRP A 460 7.04 30.43 5.25
CA TRP A 460 6.93 29.02 4.94
C TRP A 460 7.36 28.71 3.50
N LEU A 461 7.91 27.52 3.33
CA LEU A 461 8.23 26.90 2.05
C LEU A 461 7.37 25.65 1.90
N HIS A 462 6.71 25.48 0.75
CA HIS A 462 5.99 24.24 0.44
C HIS A 462 6.91 23.02 0.39
N GLY A 463 8.12 23.18 -0.16
CA GLY A 463 9.17 22.16 -0.16
C GLY A 463 9.06 21.10 -1.26
N ASP A 464 7.91 21.03 -1.95
CA ASP A 464 7.66 20.12 -3.08
C ASP A 464 6.66 20.75 -4.08
N GLY A 465 6.89 22.00 -4.46
CA GLY A 465 6.01 22.71 -5.40
C GLY A 465 6.09 22.10 -6.79
N SER A 466 5.03 21.40 -7.21
CA SER A 466 4.86 20.87 -8.57
C SER A 466 3.39 20.99 -8.99
N PRO A 467 3.07 21.00 -10.30
CA PRO A 467 1.67 21.01 -10.74
C PRO A 467 0.81 19.87 -10.14
N GLY A 468 1.42 18.78 -9.66
CA GLY A 468 0.68 17.68 -9.04
C GLY A 468 0.16 18.01 -7.63
N ASN A 469 0.75 19.01 -6.99
CA ASN A 469 0.43 19.44 -5.62
C ASN A 469 -0.42 20.73 -5.59
N PHE A 470 -0.85 21.20 -6.77
CA PHE A 470 -1.82 22.28 -6.93
C PHE A 470 -3.06 21.71 -7.59
N LEU A 471 -4.21 21.90 -6.95
CA LEU A 471 -5.47 21.31 -7.36
C LEU A 471 -6.44 22.41 -7.78
N MET A 472 -7.18 22.17 -8.86
CA MET A 472 -8.28 23.01 -9.32
C MET A 472 -9.60 22.44 -8.80
N GLU A 473 -10.32 23.24 -8.01
CA GLU A 473 -11.72 22.99 -7.67
C GLU A 473 -12.62 23.76 -8.65
N LEU A 474 -13.72 23.13 -9.07
CA LEU A 474 -14.79 23.78 -9.83
C LEU A 474 -15.92 24.16 -8.87
N LEU A 475 -16.21 25.45 -8.72
CA LEU A 475 -17.23 25.99 -7.82
C LEU A 475 -18.64 25.98 -8.43
N LYS A 476 -18.76 26.17 -9.75
CA LYS A 476 -20.04 26.24 -10.47
C LYS A 476 -20.02 25.34 -11.70
N VAL A 477 -21.12 24.61 -11.93
CA VAL A 477 -21.30 23.70 -13.07
C VAL A 477 -22.21 24.33 -14.14
N ASP A 478 -22.46 25.64 -14.10
CA ASP A 478 -23.47 26.24 -14.97
C ASP A 478 -23.08 26.14 -16.45
N GLU A 479 -24.06 25.77 -17.29
CA GLU A 479 -23.97 25.52 -18.74
C GLU A 479 -23.74 26.81 -19.57
N SER A 480 -23.12 27.82 -18.97
CA SER A 480 -22.73 29.06 -19.63
C SER A 480 -21.67 28.79 -20.68
N ALA A 481 -21.90 29.24 -21.91
CA ALA A 481 -20.94 29.15 -23.01
C ALA A 481 -19.65 29.98 -22.77
N PHE A 482 -19.61 30.77 -21.69
CA PHE A 482 -18.46 31.59 -21.30
C PHE A 482 -18.11 31.27 -19.85
N LEU A 483 -16.98 30.59 -19.64
CA LEU A 483 -16.39 30.36 -18.33
C LEU A 483 -15.85 31.69 -17.78
N ASN A 484 -16.34 32.15 -16.62
CA ASN A 484 -15.63 33.17 -15.87
C ASN A 484 -14.67 32.46 -14.92
N LEU A 485 -13.43 32.26 -15.39
CA LEU A 485 -12.43 31.43 -14.70
C LEU A 485 -12.24 31.81 -13.23
N ALA A 486 -12.39 33.09 -12.87
CA ALA A 486 -12.26 33.57 -11.49
C ALA A 486 -13.45 33.24 -10.59
N ASP A 487 -14.67 33.18 -11.14
CA ASP A 487 -15.87 32.83 -10.38
C ASP A 487 -16.12 31.32 -10.35
N ASP A 488 -15.56 30.60 -11.32
CA ASP A 488 -15.84 29.19 -11.56
C ASP A 488 -14.79 28.27 -10.92
N TYR A 489 -13.58 28.76 -10.64
CA TYR A 489 -12.47 27.93 -10.17
C TYR A 489 -11.68 28.50 -9.01
N VAL A 490 -11.25 27.61 -8.12
CA VAL A 490 -10.31 27.92 -7.03
C VAL A 490 -9.10 26.99 -7.09
N VAL A 491 -7.92 27.55 -6.83
CA VAL A 491 -6.68 26.79 -6.67
C VAL A 491 -6.48 26.42 -5.21
N LYS A 492 -6.24 25.14 -4.95
CA LYS A 492 -5.88 24.62 -3.62
C LYS A 492 -4.46 24.05 -3.60
N ILE A 493 -3.78 24.21 -2.47
CA ILE A 493 -2.49 23.58 -2.19
C ILE A 493 -2.70 22.25 -1.45
N THR A 494 -1.92 21.22 -1.80
CA THR A 494 -1.91 19.93 -1.11
C THR A 494 -0.48 19.41 -0.88
N ASP A 495 -0.35 18.21 -0.31
CA ASP A 495 0.92 17.51 -0.01
C ASP A 495 1.94 18.38 0.75
N LEU A 496 1.50 18.97 1.86
CA LEU A 496 2.31 19.81 2.75
C LEU A 496 3.31 19.02 3.61
N GLU A 497 3.55 17.73 3.32
CA GLU A 497 4.44 16.87 4.12
C GLU A 497 5.91 17.32 4.07
N MET A 498 6.30 17.99 2.99
CA MET A 498 7.65 18.57 2.81
C MET A 498 7.71 20.04 3.21
N SER A 499 6.60 20.61 3.70
CA SER A 499 6.55 22.01 4.09
C SER A 499 7.40 22.26 5.33
N SER A 500 8.06 23.41 5.36
CA SER A 500 8.97 23.79 6.43
C SER A 500 9.07 25.29 6.52
N THR A 501 9.44 25.81 7.69
CA THR A 501 9.73 27.23 7.81
C THR A 501 11.09 27.56 7.20
N TYR A 502 11.27 28.80 6.76
CA TYR A 502 12.55 29.24 6.22
C TYR A 502 13.68 29.24 7.26
N SER A 503 13.35 29.43 8.54
CA SER A 503 14.31 29.33 9.65
C SER A 503 14.85 27.92 9.84
N GLU A 504 14.03 26.88 9.62
CA GLU A 504 14.44 25.47 9.73
C GLU A 504 15.45 25.04 8.65
N LYS A 505 15.45 25.69 7.48
CA LYS A 505 16.33 25.34 6.35
C LYS A 505 17.72 26.00 6.42
N GLY A 506 17.92 26.95 7.32
CA GLY A 506 19.20 27.66 7.50
C GLY A 506 19.47 28.72 6.40
N PRO A 507 20.65 29.38 6.43
CA PRO A 507 21.01 30.38 5.44
C PRO A 507 21.13 29.74 4.04
N TRP A 508 20.54 30.39 3.03
CA TRP A 508 20.38 29.99 1.62
C TRP A 508 21.67 29.78 0.81
N HIS A 509 22.78 29.46 1.45
CA HIS A 509 24.08 29.23 0.81
C HIS A 509 24.15 27.76 0.35
N GLY A 510 23.44 27.42 -0.74
CA GLY A 510 23.62 26.10 -1.36
C GLY A 510 22.49 25.57 -2.23
N PHE A 511 21.29 26.17 -2.23
CA PHE A 511 20.26 25.80 -3.20
C PHE A 511 20.54 26.51 -4.53
N HIS A 512 21.36 25.85 -5.36
CA HIS A 512 21.40 26.13 -6.79
C HIS A 512 19.98 26.01 -7.34
N VAL A 513 19.40 27.14 -7.75
CA VAL A 513 18.29 27.28 -8.70
C VAL A 513 17.10 26.36 -8.43
N LEU A 514 16.00 26.95 -7.93
CA LEU A 514 14.65 26.39 -7.99
C LEU A 514 14.37 25.96 -9.44
N THR A 515 14.64 24.71 -9.77
CA THR A 515 14.44 24.19 -11.12
C THR A 515 13.02 23.65 -11.17
N ILE A 516 12.06 24.49 -11.53
CA ILE A 516 10.72 24.04 -11.89
C ILE A 516 10.88 23.16 -13.14
N HIS A 517 10.84 21.83 -12.96
CA HIS A 517 10.80 20.88 -14.07
C HIS A 517 9.40 20.92 -14.69
N ILE A 518 9.19 21.86 -15.62
CA ILE A 518 8.07 21.78 -16.56
C ILE A 518 8.41 20.65 -17.53
N GLY A 519 7.47 19.71 -17.70
CA GLY A 519 7.65 18.37 -18.24
C GLY A 519 8.56 18.22 -19.47
N HIS A 520 9.30 17.11 -19.46
CA HIS A 520 10.11 16.58 -20.55
C HIS A 520 9.28 16.37 -21.84
N ALA A 521 9.19 17.39 -22.69
CA ALA A 521 8.90 17.17 -24.10
C ALA A 521 10.14 16.49 -24.72
N ARG A 522 10.00 15.22 -25.11
CA ARG A 522 11.06 14.41 -25.73
C ARG A 522 11.33 14.90 -27.16
N LEU A 523 11.92 16.09 -27.30
CA LEU A 523 12.52 16.54 -28.56
C LEU A 523 13.90 15.89 -28.69
N ARG A 524 13.94 14.76 -29.41
CA ARG A 524 15.19 14.22 -29.98
C ARG A 524 15.80 15.29 -30.88
N ARG A 525 16.95 15.87 -30.51
CA ARG A 525 17.96 16.38 -31.46
C ARG A 525 19.33 16.58 -30.83
N HIS A 526 20.31 16.63 -31.72
CA HIS A 526 21.72 16.25 -31.58
C HIS A 526 22.61 17.14 -30.70
N ARG A 527 23.67 16.47 -30.19
CA ARG A 527 25.03 16.90 -29.84
C ARG A 527 25.46 18.36 -30.11
N ASN A 528 26.27 18.83 -29.14
CA ASN A 528 27.38 19.79 -29.19
C ASN A 528 27.05 21.29 -29.37
N HIS A 529 27.28 22.09 -28.32
CA HIS A 529 28.42 23.03 -28.26
C HIS A 529 28.54 23.72 -26.90
N CYS A 530 29.78 23.84 -26.42
CA CYS A 530 30.22 24.65 -25.29
C CYS A 530 29.92 26.13 -25.51
N TRP A 531 29.47 26.83 -24.46
CA TRP A 531 29.83 28.23 -24.22
C TRP A 531 30.00 28.46 -22.72
N LYS A 532 31.24 28.80 -22.33
CA LYS A 532 31.57 29.50 -21.08
C LYS A 532 31.28 30.99 -21.29
N ALA A 533 30.71 31.66 -20.29
CA ALA A 533 30.77 33.11 -20.19
C ALA A 533 30.92 33.53 -18.70
N PRO A 534 31.59 34.66 -18.42
CA PRO A 534 32.23 34.94 -17.14
C PRO A 534 31.34 35.72 -16.17
N LEU A 535 31.67 35.61 -14.88
CA LEU A 535 31.09 36.41 -13.79
C LEU A 535 31.60 37.87 -13.87
N PRO A 536 30.76 38.89 -13.66
CA PRO A 536 31.22 40.25 -13.41
C PRO A 536 31.56 40.47 -11.93
N SER A 537 32.55 41.34 -11.72
CA SER A 537 33.04 41.89 -10.45
C SER A 537 32.05 42.80 -9.76
#